data_AF-A0A1Q8IPE5-F1
#
_entry.id   AF-A0A1Q8IPE5-F1
#
_cell.length_a   1.000
_cell.length_b   1.000
_cell.length_c   1.000
_cell.angle_alpha   90.00
_cell.angle_beta   90.00
_cell.angle_gamma   90.00
#
_symmetry.space_group_name_H-M   'P 1'
#
loop_
_entity.id
_entity.type
_entity.pdbx_description
1 polymer ?
#
loop_
_entity_poly.entity_id
_entity_poly.type
_entity_poly.pdbx_seq_one_letter_code
_entity_poly.pdbx_strand_id
1 'polypeptide(L)'
;MSMPMPAHAQTVADTPNAITIKNFMFTPMALTIKAGTTVTWKNLDGEPHTVVNDAGMFRSAALDQNDTYQFKFDKPGVYKIFCGIHPNMKATITVQ
;
A
#
# COMPACT_ATOMS: atom_id res chain seq x y z
N MET A 1 -38.97 -2.00 13.68
CA MET A 1 -38.67 -2.73 12.43
C MET A 1 -37.24 -2.43 12.04
N SER A 2 -36.33 -3.40 12.19
CA SER A 2 -34.94 -3.27 11.77
C SER A 2 -34.87 -3.33 10.25
N MET A 3 -34.43 -2.25 9.61
CA MET A 3 -34.05 -2.27 8.20
C MET A 3 -32.57 -2.72 8.10
N PRO A 4 -32.23 -3.63 7.17
CA PRO A 4 -30.85 -4.04 6.95
C PRO A 4 -30.07 -2.94 6.22
N MET A 5 -28.84 -2.66 6.66
CA MET A 5 -27.94 -1.78 5.92
C MET A 5 -27.41 -2.48 4.66
N PRO A 6 -27.21 -1.74 3.56
CA PRO A 6 -26.70 -2.30 2.32
C PRO A 6 -25.19 -2.60 2.43
N ALA A 7 -24.77 -3.69 1.80
CA ALA A 7 -23.37 -4.04 1.62
C ALA A 7 -22.68 -2.96 0.77
N HIS A 8 -21.85 -2.14 1.40
CA HIS A 8 -21.01 -1.19 0.69
C HIS A 8 -19.80 -1.93 0.13
N ALA A 9 -19.67 -1.89 -1.20
CA ALA A 9 -18.46 -2.31 -1.91
C ALA A 9 -17.28 -1.51 -1.34
N GLN A 10 -16.38 -2.20 -0.65
CA GLN A 10 -15.23 -1.58 0.00
C GLN A 10 -14.26 -1.07 -1.08
N THR A 11 -14.25 0.24 -1.26
CA THR A 11 -13.16 0.93 -1.94
C THR A 11 -11.88 0.69 -1.15
N VAL A 12 -10.81 0.30 -1.83
CA VAL A 12 -9.52 -0.09 -1.20
C VAL A 12 -8.92 1.04 -0.34
N ALA A 13 -9.40 2.27 -0.52
CA ALA A 13 -9.05 3.44 0.31
C ALA A 13 -9.56 3.36 1.76
N ASP A 14 -10.60 2.56 2.05
CA ASP A 14 -11.18 2.37 3.39
C ASP A 14 -10.79 1.03 4.03
N THR A 15 -9.91 0.26 3.38
CA THR A 15 -9.42 -0.99 3.97
C THR A 15 -8.31 -0.66 4.95
N PRO A 16 -8.41 -1.02 6.24
CA PRO A 16 -7.31 -0.86 7.16
C PRO A 16 -6.07 -1.58 6.59
N ASN A 17 -4.93 -0.89 6.59
CA ASN A 17 -3.65 -1.39 6.06
C ASN A 17 -3.54 -1.44 4.52
N ALA A 18 -4.26 -0.58 3.80
CA ALA A 18 -4.09 -0.41 2.36
C ALA A 18 -3.36 0.90 2.01
N ILE A 19 -2.60 0.85 0.91
CA ILE A 19 -1.98 2.00 0.25
C ILE A 19 -2.43 2.01 -1.20
N THR A 20 -2.93 3.15 -1.68
CA THR A 20 -3.24 3.34 -3.10
C THR A 20 -2.11 4.09 -3.77
N ILE A 21 -1.83 3.76 -5.03
CA ILE A 21 -0.93 4.54 -5.88
C ILE A 21 -1.79 5.37 -6.81
N LYS A 22 -1.79 6.69 -6.63
CA LYS A 22 -2.56 7.61 -7.46
C LYS A 22 -1.86 8.96 -7.55
N ASN A 23 -1.95 9.63 -8.70
CA ASN A 23 -1.31 10.91 -8.99
C ASN A 23 0.20 10.88 -8.73
N PHE A 24 0.88 9.77 -9.06
CA PHE A 24 2.30 9.56 -8.76
C PHE A 24 2.59 9.68 -7.25
N MET A 25 1.69 9.19 -6.40
CA MET A 25 1.87 9.21 -4.94
C MET A 25 1.39 7.91 -4.30
N PHE A 26 2.07 7.49 -3.24
CA PHE A 26 1.53 6.51 -2.30
C PHE A 26 0.59 7.22 -1.31
N THR A 27 -0.64 6.74 -1.17
CA THR A 27 -1.64 7.31 -0.26
C THR A 27 -2.21 6.23 0.66
N PRO A 28 -2.03 6.33 1.99
CA PRO A 28 -1.29 7.38 2.69
C PRO A 28 0.23 7.26 2.50
N MET A 29 0.96 8.37 2.65
CA MET A 29 2.44 8.40 2.62
C MET A 29 3.06 7.92 3.94
N ALA A 30 2.28 7.83 5.01
CA ALA A 30 2.70 7.29 6.29
C ALA A 30 1.61 6.36 6.83
N LEU A 31 2.00 5.15 7.22
CA LEU A 31 1.08 4.15 7.74
C LEU A 31 1.70 3.50 8.98
N THR A 32 0.92 3.39 10.07
CA THR A 32 1.34 2.69 11.28
C THR A 32 0.50 1.42 11.42
N ILE A 33 1.16 0.28 11.60
CA ILE A 33 0.54 -1.05 11.70
C ILE A 33 1.17 -1.85 12.86
N LYS A 34 0.55 -2.98 13.22
CA LYS A 34 1.13 -3.93 14.17
C LYS A 34 1.98 -4.96 13.44
N ALA A 35 2.97 -5.53 14.12
CA ALA A 35 3.66 -6.72 13.63
C ALA A 35 2.66 -7.85 13.33
N GLY A 36 2.90 -8.56 12.23
CA GLY A 36 2.01 -9.58 11.67
C GLY A 36 0.98 -9.05 10.66
N THR A 37 0.88 -7.73 10.45
CA THR A 37 -0.06 -7.13 9.49
C THR A 37 0.43 -7.29 8.04
N THR A 38 -0.49 -7.64 7.14
CA THR A 38 -0.29 -7.54 5.69
C THR A 38 -0.74 -6.16 5.19
N VAL A 39 0.12 -5.49 4.44
CA VAL A 39 -0.22 -4.25 3.72
C VAL A 39 -0.45 -4.56 2.26
N THR A 40 -1.48 -3.94 1.69
CA THR A 40 -1.86 -4.10 0.29
C THR A 40 -1.65 -2.78 -0.45
N TRP A 41 -0.92 -2.81 -1.55
CA TRP A 41 -0.81 -1.70 -2.48
C TRP A 41 -1.67 -1.96 -3.71
N LYS A 42 -2.45 -0.98 -4.14
CA LYS A 42 -3.18 -1.03 -5.41
C LYS A 42 -2.78 0.15 -6.30
N ASN A 43 -2.40 -0.13 -7.55
CA ASN A 43 -2.17 0.92 -8.52
C ASN A 43 -3.50 1.42 -9.13
N LEU A 44 -3.75 2.71 -9.02
CA LEU A 44 -4.91 3.39 -9.62
C LEU A 44 -4.50 4.40 -10.69
N ASP A 45 -3.20 4.62 -10.90
CA ASP A 45 -2.66 5.38 -12.03
C ASP A 45 -2.69 4.53 -13.31
N GLY A 46 -2.66 5.21 -14.46
CA GLY A 46 -2.49 4.53 -15.75
C GLY A 46 -1.04 4.08 -15.97
N GLU A 47 -0.10 4.74 -15.33
CA GLU A 47 1.33 4.47 -15.41
C GLU A 47 1.73 3.30 -14.52
N PRO A 48 2.70 2.47 -14.95
CA PRO A 48 3.22 1.39 -14.13
C PRO A 48 4.02 1.95 -12.96
N HIS A 49 3.84 1.34 -11.78
CA HIS A 49 4.58 1.67 -10.57
C HIS A 49 5.15 0.42 -9.92
N THR A 50 6.10 0.61 -9.01
CA THR A 50 6.66 -0.48 -8.19
C THR A 50 6.63 -0.10 -6.72
N VAL A 51 6.66 -1.11 -5.86
CA VAL A 51 6.79 -0.95 -4.41
C VAL A 51 8.14 -1.56 -4.02
N VAL A 52 9.07 -0.71 -3.60
CA VAL A 52 10.44 -1.11 -3.25
C VAL A 52 10.77 -0.64 -1.84
N ASN A 53 11.24 -1.54 -0.99
CA ASN A 53 11.86 -1.15 0.27
C ASN A 53 13.33 -0.76 0.05
N ASP A 54 13.75 0.37 0.63
CA ASP A 54 15.11 0.92 0.46
C ASP A 54 16.23 0.04 1.03
N ALA A 55 15.93 -0.74 2.08
CA ALA A 55 16.84 -1.73 2.65
C ALA A 55 16.92 -3.03 1.83
N GLY A 56 16.23 -3.12 0.69
CA GLY A 56 16.28 -4.27 -0.21
C GLY A 56 15.52 -5.50 0.28
N MET A 57 14.65 -5.36 1.30
CA MET A 57 13.93 -6.50 1.89
C MET A 57 12.85 -7.06 0.98
N PHE A 58 12.22 -6.21 0.17
CA PHE A 58 11.20 -6.62 -0.79
C PHE A 58 11.11 -5.65 -1.97
N ARG A 59 10.63 -6.19 -3.09
CA ARG A 59 10.38 -5.46 -4.33
C ARG A 59 9.23 -6.14 -5.08
N SER A 60 8.24 -5.37 -5.51
CA SER A 60 7.19 -5.87 -6.40
C SER A 60 7.67 -6.02 -7.85
N ALA A 61 6.91 -6.74 -8.68
CA ALA A 61 6.93 -6.50 -10.12
C ALA A 61 6.39 -5.10 -10.46
N ALA A 62 6.49 -4.67 -11.72
CA ALA A 62 5.72 -3.53 -12.18
C ALA A 62 4.23 -3.83 -12.00
N LEU A 63 3.51 -2.88 -11.42
CA LEU A 63 2.07 -2.94 -11.20
C LEU A 63 1.42 -2.06 -12.25
N ASP A 64 0.72 -2.66 -13.21
CA ASP A 64 -0.10 -1.91 -14.17
C ASP A 64 -1.38 -1.40 -13.48
N GLN A 65 -2.20 -0.66 -14.21
CA GLN A 65 -3.44 -0.10 -13.65
C GLN A 65 -4.34 -1.22 -13.08
N ASN A 66 -4.80 -1.03 -11.85
CA ASN A 66 -5.58 -1.96 -11.02
C ASN A 66 -4.83 -3.16 -10.45
N ASP A 67 -3.56 -3.35 -10.77
CA ASP A 67 -2.76 -4.41 -10.16
C ASP A 67 -2.54 -4.15 -8.66
N THR A 68 -2.27 -5.25 -7.95
CA THR A 68 -2.09 -5.26 -6.51
C THR A 68 -0.81 -5.98 -6.10
N TYR A 69 -0.16 -5.45 -5.08
CA TYR A 69 0.96 -6.08 -4.38
C TYR A 69 0.65 -6.20 -2.89
N GLN A 70 1.13 -7.26 -2.25
CA GLN A 70 0.96 -7.49 -0.82
C GLN A 70 2.27 -7.89 -0.17
N PHE A 71 2.50 -7.40 1.05
CA PHE A 71 3.64 -7.79 1.86
C PHE A 71 3.24 -7.87 3.35
N LYS A 72 3.69 -8.93 4.02
CA LYS A 72 3.45 -9.15 5.45
C LYS A 72 4.63 -8.62 6.27
N PHE A 73 4.33 -7.77 7.25
CA PHE A 73 5.32 -7.14 8.12
C PHE A 73 5.38 -7.86 9.46
N ASP A 74 6.27 -8.84 9.61
CA ASP A 74 6.37 -9.64 10.84
C ASP A 74 7.27 -9.03 11.93
N LYS A 75 8.07 -8.01 11.61
CA LYS A 75 9.05 -7.44 12.55
C LYS A 75 8.76 -5.96 12.81
N PRO A 76 8.77 -5.50 14.08
CA PRO A 76 8.70 -4.09 14.40
C PRO A 76 9.86 -3.31 13.77
N GLY A 77 9.60 -2.06 13.38
CA GLY A 77 10.59 -1.20 12.75
C GLY A 77 9.99 -0.17 11.80
N VAL A 78 10.87 0.63 11.20
CA VAL A 78 10.50 1.65 10.21
C VAL A 78 10.96 1.19 8.83
N TYR A 79 10.02 1.09 7.91
CA TYR A 79 10.24 0.64 6.53
C TYR A 79 10.01 1.81 5.58
N LYS A 80 11.08 2.25 4.91
CA LYS A 80 10.98 3.29 3.89
C LYS A 80 10.73 2.63 2.54
N ILE A 81 9.72 3.13 1.84
CA ILE A 81 9.22 2.60 0.59
C ILE A 81 9.36 3.67 -0.49
N PHE A 82 9.76 3.27 -1.69
CA PHE A 82 9.79 4.14 -2.86
C PHE A 82 9.35 3.40 -4.12
N CYS A 83 9.00 4.16 -5.16
CA CYS A 83 8.80 3.60 -6.49
C CYS A 83 10.13 3.55 -7.24
N GLY A 84 10.53 2.38 -7.73
CA GLY A 84 11.78 2.19 -8.47
C GLY A 84 11.79 2.84 -9.86
N ILE A 85 10.62 3.18 -10.42
CA ILE A 85 10.47 3.86 -11.71
C ILE A 85 10.45 5.38 -11.50
N HIS A 86 9.81 5.82 -10.41
CA HIS A 86 9.61 7.23 -10.05
C HIS A 86 10.17 7.48 -8.63
N PRO A 87 11.49 7.70 -8.45
CA PRO A 87 12.13 7.67 -7.12
C PRO A 87 11.70 8.75 -6.13
N ASN A 88 10.98 9.77 -6.60
CA ASN A 88 10.40 10.82 -5.76
C ASN A 88 9.14 10.35 -5.02
N MET A 89 8.48 9.28 -5.49
CA MET A 89 7.34 8.67 -4.80
C MET A 89 7.84 7.92 -3.60
N LYS A 90 7.48 8.37 -2.39
CA LYS A 90 7.96 7.81 -1.13
C LYS A 90 6.84 7.62 -0.13
N ALA A 91 6.95 6.58 0.67
CA ALA A 91 6.11 6.33 1.83
C ALA A 91 6.93 5.73 2.98
N THR A 92 6.40 5.81 4.19
CA THR A 92 6.97 5.15 5.37
C THR A 92 5.92 4.28 6.04
N ILE A 93 6.28 3.04 6.36
CA ILE A 93 5.47 2.15 7.19
C ILE A 93 6.18 1.95 8.52
N THR A 94 5.50 2.29 9.62
CA THR A 94 5.96 2.04 10.99
C THR A 94 5.24 0.81 11.52
N VAL A 95 6.00 -0.22 11.87
CA VAL A 95 5.49 -1.46 12.44
C VAL A 95 5.78 -1.45 13.93
N GLN A 96 4.73 -1.59 14.74
CA GLN A 96 4.77 -1.62 16.21
C GLN A 96 4.65 -3.05 16.73
#